data_AF-A0A2W5X7L6-F1
#
_entry.id   AF-A0A2W5X7L6-F1
#
_cell.length_a   1.000
_cell.length_b   1.000
_cell.length_c   1.000
_cell.angle_alpha   90.00
_cell.angle_beta   90.00
_cell.angle_gamma   90.00
#
_symmetry.space_group_name_H-M   'P 1'
#
loop_
_entity.id
_entity.type
_entity.pdbx_description
1 polymer ?
#
loop_
_entity_poly.entity_id
_entity_poly.type
_entity_poly.pdbx_seq_one_letter_code
_entity_poly.pdbx_strand_id
1 'polypeptide(L)'
;RVSASALILNPAGYGHTSIALLDALKTLSIPVIECHLSNPAAREDFRRHTYVSLAATGIVSGFGAASYELAIEAAFGLIGV
;
A
#
# COMPACT_ATOMS: atom_id res chain seq x y z
N ARG A 1 -14.11 6.01 16.54
CA ARG A 1 -12.96 5.52 15.73
C ARG A 1 -12.73 4.07 16.12
N VAL A 2 -12.66 3.16 15.16
CA VAL A 2 -12.18 1.79 15.42
C VAL A 2 -10.66 1.80 15.34
N SER A 3 -10.00 1.13 16.27
CA SER A 3 -8.55 0.91 16.22
C SER A 3 -8.23 -0.20 15.22
N ALA A 4 -7.21 0.01 14.39
CA ALA A 4 -6.64 -1.02 13.53
C ALA A 4 -5.14 -1.15 13.86
N SER A 5 -4.58 -2.35 13.70
CA SER A 5 -3.15 -2.61 13.98
C SER A 5 -2.25 -2.35 12.76
N ALA A 6 -2.80 -2.48 11.55
CA ALA A 6 -2.13 -2.20 10.28
C ALA A 6 -3.17 -1.89 9.19
N LEU A 7 -2.74 -1.31 8.07
CA LEU A 7 -3.55 -1.03 6.89
C LEU A 7 -2.94 -1.68 5.65
N ILE A 8 -3.74 -2.42 4.89
CA ILE A 8 -3.38 -2.88 3.54
C ILE A 8 -4.23 -2.10 2.55
N LEU A 9 -3.58 -1.40 1.63
CA LEU A 9 -4.24 -0.52 0.67
C LEU A 9 -3.83 -0.86 -0.76
N ASN A 10 -4.80 -1.18 -1.60
CA ASN A 10 -4.65 -1.11 -3.04
C ASN A 10 -5.26 0.20 -3.55
N PRO A 11 -4.43 1.22 -3.88
CA PRO A 11 -4.94 2.52 -4.27
C PRO A 11 -5.33 2.60 -5.75
N ALA A 12 -5.05 1.55 -6.54
CA ALA A 12 -5.28 1.51 -7.98
C ALA A 12 -4.87 2.83 -8.68
N GLY A 13 -5.77 3.43 -9.47
CA GLY A 13 -5.51 4.70 -10.16
C GLY A 13 -5.28 5.89 -9.22
N TYR A 14 -5.80 5.86 -8.00
CA TYR A 14 -5.59 6.94 -7.02
C TYR A 14 -4.19 6.95 -6.44
N GLY A 15 -3.46 5.83 -6.50
CA GLY A 15 -2.04 5.79 -6.13
C GLY A 15 -1.24 6.83 -6.91
N HIS A 16 -1.55 6.99 -8.19
CA HIS A 16 -0.79 7.86 -9.11
C HIS A 16 -1.22 9.34 -9.07
N THR A 17 -2.34 9.67 -8.42
CA THR A 17 -3.00 10.97 -8.59
C THR A 17 -3.39 11.66 -7.29
N SER A 18 -3.63 10.91 -6.22
CA SER A 18 -4.25 11.46 -5.01
C SER A 18 -3.24 11.88 -3.95
N ILE A 19 -2.89 13.17 -3.95
CA ILE A 19 -2.18 13.80 -2.83
C ILE A 19 -3.03 13.76 -1.55
N ALA A 20 -4.36 13.87 -1.68
CA ALA A 20 -5.26 13.79 -0.53
C ALA A 20 -5.19 12.44 0.20
N LEU A 21 -5.00 11.32 -0.54
CA LEU A 21 -4.77 10.01 0.09
C LEU A 21 -3.42 9.96 0.80
N LEU A 22 -2.36 10.51 0.20
CA LEU A 22 -1.05 10.61 0.85
C LEU A 22 -1.14 11.37 2.17
N ASP A 23 -1.81 12.51 2.19
CA ASP A 23 -1.97 13.32 3.41
C ASP A 23 -2.74 12.55 4.49
N ALA A 24 -3.81 11.85 4.10
CA ALA A 24 -4.56 11.00 5.04
C ALA A 24 -3.69 9.86 5.61
N LEU A 25 -2.91 9.19 4.76
CA LEU A 25 -2.03 8.09 5.17
C LEU A 25 -0.93 8.56 6.12
N LYS A 26 -0.36 9.75 5.90
CA LYS A 26 0.65 10.35 6.80
C LYS A 26 0.14 10.64 8.21
N THR A 27 -1.18 10.66 8.43
CA THR A 27 -1.75 10.81 9.78
C THR A 27 -1.78 9.49 10.57
N LEU A 28 -1.54 8.36 9.91
CA LEU A 28 -1.57 7.04 10.54
C LEU A 28 -0.25 6.77 11.26
N SER A 29 -0.35 6.25 12.49
CA SER A 29 0.80 5.77 13.27
C SER A 29 0.99 4.26 13.20
N ILE A 30 0.24 3.57 12.32
CA ILE A 30 0.25 2.12 12.14
C ILE A 30 0.93 1.76 10.81
N PRO A 31 1.48 0.55 10.65
CA PRO A 31 2.05 0.11 9.40
C PRO A 31 1.05 0.19 8.24
N VAL A 32 1.52 0.65 7.08
CA VAL A 32 0.74 0.73 5.84
C VAL A 32 1.45 -0.09 4.76
N ILE A 33 0.77 -1.09 4.22
CA ILE A 33 1.26 -1.88 3.09
C ILE A 33 0.50 -1.49 1.82
N GLU A 34 1.22 -0.96 0.83
CA GLU A 34 0.67 -0.74 -0.50
C GLU A 34 0.63 -2.08 -1.27
N CYS A 35 -0.52 -2.40 -1.86
CA CYS A 35 -0.77 -3.68 -2.51
C CYS A 35 -1.26 -3.48 -3.93
N HIS A 36 -0.68 -4.18 -4.91
CA HIS A 36 -1.14 -4.17 -6.30
C HIS A 36 -1.22 -5.58 -6.88
N LEU A 37 -2.33 -5.89 -7.58
CA LEU A 37 -2.48 -7.19 -8.25
C LEU A 37 -1.46 -7.35 -9.39
N SER A 38 -1.34 -6.34 -10.24
CA SER A 38 -0.33 -6.30 -11.31
C SER A 38 0.99 -5.70 -10.80
N ASN A 39 2.06 -5.80 -11.57
CA ASN A 39 3.31 -5.07 -11.32
C ASN A 39 3.25 -3.67 -11.98
N PRO A 40 3.07 -2.56 -11.24
CA PRO A 40 3.01 -1.22 -11.84
C PRO A 40 4.34 -0.78 -12.46
N ALA A 41 5.48 -1.32 -12.00
CA ALA A 41 6.79 -0.98 -12.55
C ALA A 41 7.02 -1.52 -13.97
N ALA A 42 6.30 -2.57 -14.36
CA ALA A 42 6.35 -3.15 -15.71
C ALA A 42 5.30 -2.54 -16.67
N ARG A 43 4.61 -1.48 -16.24
CA ARG A 43 3.50 -0.85 -16.96
C ARG A 43 3.88 0.54 -17.47
N GLU A 44 2.88 1.30 -17.91
CA GLU A 44 3.03 2.65 -18.43
C GLU A 44 3.74 3.57 -17.43
N ASP A 45 4.49 4.55 -17.93
CA ASP A 45 5.35 5.42 -17.13
C ASP A 45 4.63 6.13 -15.98
N PHE A 46 3.41 6.60 -16.24
CA PHE A 46 2.59 7.26 -15.23
C PHE A 46 2.14 6.33 -14.09
N ARG A 47 2.30 5.01 -14.23
CA ARG A 47 2.02 4.02 -13.17
C ARG A 47 3.22 3.68 -12.31
N ARG A 48 4.42 4.11 -12.72
CA ARG A 48 5.67 3.86 -11.99
C ARG A 48 5.81 4.78 -10.77
N HIS A 49 5.11 5.92 -10.76
CA HIS A 49 5.04 6.83 -9.63
C HIS A 49 3.70 6.67 -8.87
N THR A 50 3.78 6.62 -7.55
CA THR A 50 2.61 6.52 -6.67
C THR A 50 2.88 7.36 -5.41
N TYR A 51 1.93 8.25 -5.10
CA TYR A 51 1.98 9.06 -3.90
C TYR A 51 1.80 8.22 -2.64
N VAL A 52 1.05 7.11 -2.72
CA VAL A 52 0.83 6.20 -1.58
C VAL A 52 2.15 5.58 -1.10
N SER A 53 3.07 5.26 -2.01
CA SER A 53 4.38 4.70 -1.66
C SER A 53 5.20 5.62 -0.75
N LEU A 54 4.95 6.93 -0.78
CA LEU A 54 5.66 7.90 0.08
C LEU A 54 5.24 7.81 1.55
N ALA A 55 4.12 7.16 1.86
CA ALA A 55 3.65 6.90 3.22
C ALA A 55 3.59 5.41 3.58
N ALA A 56 3.76 4.51 2.61
CA ALA A 56 3.75 3.08 2.86
C ALA A 56 5.02 2.62 3.59
N THR A 57 4.86 1.71 4.56
CA THR A 57 5.95 0.98 5.20
C THR A 57 6.59 -0.03 4.25
N GLY A 58 5.80 -0.61 3.34
CA GLY A 58 6.25 -1.56 2.34
C GLY A 58 5.26 -1.69 1.19
N ILE A 59 5.71 -2.31 0.10
CA ILE A 59 4.92 -2.48 -1.13
C ILE A 59 4.96 -3.96 -1.54
N VAL A 60 3.79 -4.52 -1.84
CA VAL A 60 3.64 -5.85 -2.45
C VAL A 60 2.95 -5.67 -3.80
N SER A 61 3.55 -6.16 -4.89
CA SER A 61 2.96 -6.01 -6.22
C SER A 61 3.30 -7.14 -7.18
N GLY A 62 2.38 -7.44 -8.10
CA GLY A 62 2.65 -8.33 -9.23
C GLY A 62 2.32 -9.81 -9.03
N PHE A 63 1.66 -10.17 -7.93
CA PHE A 63 1.32 -11.56 -7.60
C PHE A 63 -0.19 -11.85 -7.73
N GLY A 64 -0.94 -11.00 -8.43
CA GLY A 64 -2.39 -11.15 -8.56
C GLY A 64 -3.09 -11.06 -7.20
N ALA A 65 -4.06 -11.94 -6.95
CA ALA A 65 -4.75 -11.98 -5.67
C ALA A 65 -3.83 -12.33 -4.49
N ALA A 66 -2.77 -13.13 -4.72
CA ALA A 66 -1.81 -13.52 -3.69
C ALA A 66 -1.02 -12.31 -3.13
N SER A 67 -1.03 -11.16 -3.80
CA SER A 67 -0.48 -9.93 -3.24
C SER A 67 -1.17 -9.51 -1.94
N TYR A 68 -2.45 -9.82 -1.74
CA TYR A 68 -3.12 -9.55 -0.47
C TYR A 68 -2.65 -10.48 0.65
N GLU A 69 -2.47 -11.77 0.37
CA GLU A 69 -1.98 -12.74 1.36
C GLU A 69 -0.58 -12.37 1.84
N LEU A 70 0.33 -12.08 0.91
CA LEU A 70 1.69 -11.61 1.21
C LEU A 70 1.69 -10.28 1.98
N ALA A 71 0.77 -9.36 1.64
CA ALA A 71 0.63 -8.10 2.37
C ALA A 71 0.13 -8.31 3.81
N ILE A 72 -0.74 -9.29 4.05
CA ILE A 72 -1.19 -9.68 5.40
C ILE A 72 -0.02 -10.25 6.20
N GLU A 73 0.76 -11.17 5.62
CA GLU A 73 1.93 -11.73 6.29
C GLU A 73 2.96 -10.64 6.65
N ALA A 74 3.23 -9.73 5.72
CA ALA A 74 4.12 -8.60 5.96
C ALA A 74 3.58 -7.68 7.06
N ALA A 75 2.29 -7.33 7.02
CA ALA A 75 1.65 -6.55 8.06
C ALA A 75 1.70 -7.24 9.43
N PHE A 76 1.48 -8.56 9.47
CA PHE A 76 1.56 -9.38 10.68
C PHE A 76 2.98 -9.37 11.29
N GLY A 77 4.02 -9.41 10.48
CA GLY A 77 5.40 -9.30 10.96
C GLY A 77 5.78 -7.90 11.49
N LEU A 78 5.05 -6.86 11.09
CA LEU A 78 5.28 -5.47 11.50
C LEU A 78 4.49 -5.07 12.74
N ILE A 79 3.35 -5.71 12.99
CA ILE A 79 2.64 -5.57 14.27
C ILE A 79 3.47 -6.33 15.31
N GLY A 80 4.18 -5.60 16.15
CA GLY A 80 5.09 -6.19 17.14
C GLY A 80 4.40 -7.28 17.95
N VAL A 81 5.04 -8.45 18.00
CA VAL A 81 4.80 -9.48 19.02
C VAL A 81 5.36 -9.02 20.35
#